data_AF-A0A821W0B7-F1
#
_entry.id   AF-A0A821W0B7-F1
#
_cell.length_a   1.000
_cell.length_b   1.000
_cell.length_c   1.000
_cell.angle_alpha   90.00
_cell.angle_beta   90.00
_cell.angle_gamma   90.00
#
_symmetry.space_group_name_H-M   'P 1'
#
loop_
_entity.id
_entity.type
_entity.pdbx_description
1 polymer ?
#
loop_
_entity_poly.entity_id
_entity_poly.type
_entity_poly.pdbx_seq_one_letter_code
_entity_poly.pdbx_strand_id
1 'polypeptide(L)' 'MDVVVANRDSNNIGVLIGHGNGSFTDQTTYSTGSEPRSVAVGDFNNDARLDIVVANSGNNNV' A
#
# COMPACT_ATOMS: atom_id res chain seq x y z
N MET A 1 -15.17 -0.62 0.59
CA MET A 1 -14.12 0.28 0.09
C MET A 1 -12.92 0.03 0.96
N ASP A 2 -11.80 -0.33 0.34
CA ASP A 2 -10.57 -0.65 1.04
C ASP A 2 -9.63 0.54 1.01
N VAL A 3 -8.65 0.55 1.90
CA VAL A 3 -7.69 1.65 2.03
C VAL A 3 -6.28 1.09 2.06
N VAL A 4 -5.40 1.75 1.32
CA VAL A 4 -3.95 1.52 1.37
C VAL A 4 -3.28 2.78 1.89
N VAL A 5 -2.40 2.64 2.87
CA VAL A 5 -1.66 3.76 3.49
C VAL A 5 -0.16 3.54 3.38
N ALA A 6 0.60 4.61 3.11
CA ALA A 6 2.06 4.61 3.17
C ALA A 6 2.52 5.07 4.55
N ASN A 7 3.22 4.20 5.29
CA ASN A 7 3.74 4.51 6.62
C ASN A 7 5.22 4.88 6.48
N ARG A 8 5.46 6.16 6.19
CA ARG A 8 6.79 6.70 5.87
C ARG A 8 7.86 6.29 6.88
N ASP A 9 7.61 6.51 8.17
CA ASP A 9 8.62 6.31 9.21
C ASP A 9 8.78 4.83 9.61
N SER A 10 7.79 3.99 9.27
CA SER A 10 7.82 2.54 9.52
C SER A 10 8.34 1.73 8.32
N ASN A 11 8.63 2.38 7.18
CA ASN A 11 9.08 1.74 5.94
C ASN A 11 8.19 0.57 5.49
N ASN A 12 6.88 0.77 5.57
CA ASN A 12 5.89 -0.22 5.11
C ASN A 12 4.63 0.46 4.57
N ILE A 13 3.77 -0.33 3.93
CA ILE A 13 2.39 0.05 3.67
C ILE A 13 1.44 -0.73 4.59
N GLY A 14 0.28 -0.13 4.84
CA GLY A 14 -0.87 -0.79 5.45
C GLY A 14 -1.98 -1.03 4.46
N VAL A 15 -2.62 -2.19 4.54
CA VAL A 15 -3.86 -2.50 3.81
C VAL A 15 -4.96 -2.74 4.84
N LEU A 16 -6.05 -2.00 4.71
CA LEU A 16 -7.24 -2.10 5.55
C LEU A 16 -8.43 -2.49 4.66
N ILE A 17 -9.05 -3.63 4.96
CA ILE A 17 -10.20 -4.13 4.21
C ILE A 17 -11.47 -3.56 4.82
N GLY A 18 -12.28 -2.88 4.02
CA GLY A 18 -13.50 -2.23 4.48
C GLY A 18 -14.69 -3.18 4.44
N HIS A 19 -15.46 -3.20 5.52
CA HIS A 19 -16.67 -4.02 5.62
C HIS A 19 -17.89 -3.45 4.89
N GLY A 20 -17.76 -2.26 4.28
CA GLY A 20 -18.84 -1.60 3.55
C GLY A 20 -19.81 -0.78 4.42
N ASN A 21 -19.65 -0.80 5.74
CA ASN A 21 -20.42 -0.02 6.71
C ASN A 21 -19.60 1.14 7.33
N GLY A 22 -18.42 1.43 6.78
CA GLY A 22 -17.50 2.45 7.30
C GLY A 22 -16.48 1.94 8.32
N SER A 23 -16.56 0.67 8.76
CA SER A 23 -15.51 0.04 9.55
C SER A 23 -14.50 -0.72 8.68
N PHE A 24 -13.32 -0.94 9.24
CA PHE A 24 -12.20 -1.64 8.61
C PHE A 24 -11.70 -2.78 9.50
N THR A 25 -11.11 -3.80 8.88
CA THR A 25 -10.33 -4.82 9.60
C THR A 25 -9.07 -4.22 10.22
N ASP A 26 -8.40 -5.00 11.07
CA ASP A 26 -7.03 -4.71 11.45
C ASP A 26 -6.13 -4.58 10.22
N GLN A 27 -5.15 -3.68 10.33
CA GLN A 27 -4.22 -3.37 9.25
C GLN A 27 -3.27 -4.55 9.02
N THR A 28 -3.24 -5.05 7.78
CA THR A 28 -2.15 -5.93 7.33
C THR A 28 -1.01 -5.06 6.80
N THR A 29 0.23 -5.37 7.19
CA THR A 29 1.40 -4.57 6.78
C THR A 29 2.30 -5.32 5.81
N TYR A 30 2.87 -4.58 4.86
CA TYR A 30 3.83 -5.09 3.90
C TYR A 30 5.05 -4.17 3.87
N SER A 31 6.23 -4.72 4.12
CA SER A 31 7.48 -3.96 4.10
C SER A 31 7.74 -3.37 2.72
N THR A 32 8.36 -2.19 2.70
CA THR A 32 8.72 -1.48 1.46
C THR A 32 10.20 -1.06 1.50
N GLY A 33 10.62 -0.31 0.49
CA GLY A 33 11.82 0.52 0.58
C GLY A 33 11.67 1.63 1.63
N SER A 34 12.71 2.43 1.78
CA SER A 34 12.74 3.47 2.82
C SER A 34 11.89 4.68 2.45
N GLU A 35 11.19 5.22 3.44
CA GLU A 35 10.34 6.40 3.32
C GLU A 35 9.31 6.30 2.17
N PRO A 36 8.37 5.33 2.21
CA PRO A 36 7.27 5.28 1.25
C PRO A 36 6.49 6.60 1.28
N ARG A 37 6.26 7.19 0.11
CA ARG A 37 5.58 8.50 -0.04
C ARG A 37 4.23 8.42 -0.73
N SER A 38 4.09 7.50 -1.67
CA SER A 38 2.89 7.41 -2.48
C SER A 38 2.59 5.96 -2.83
N VAL A 39 1.30 5.67 -2.98
CA VAL A 39 0.76 4.38 -3.38
C VAL A 39 -0.15 4.58 -4.58
N ALA A 40 -0.05 3.67 -5.55
CA ALA A 40 -0.97 3.57 -6.67
C ALA A 40 -1.55 2.17 -6.71
N VAL A 41 -2.83 2.07 -7.07
CA VAL A 41 -3.55 0.80 -7.18
C VAL A 41 -4.09 0.67 -8.60
N GLY A 42 -3.84 -0.47 -9.23
CA GLY A 42 -4.25 -0.76 -10.59
C GLY A 42 -3.77 -2.15 -11.00
N ASP A 43 -4.37 -2.71 -12.04
CA ASP A 43 -3.82 -3.89 -12.69
C ASP A 43 -2.68 -3.42 -13.62
N PHE A 44 -1.42 -3.56 -13.16
CA PHE A 44 -0.25 -3.08 -13.88
C PHE A 44 0.45 -4.19 -14.65
N ASN A 45 0.12 -5.46 -14.36
CA ASN A 45 0.72 -6.63 -15.01
C ASN A 45 -0.27 -7.41 -15.92
N ASN A 46 -1.50 -6.93 -16.06
CA ASN A 46 -2.60 -7.50 -16.85
C ASN A 46 -3.03 -8.91 -16.42
N ASP A 47 -3.03 -9.20 -15.11
CA ASP A 47 -3.47 -10.48 -14.56
C ASP A 47 -4.91 -10.48 -14.01
N ALA A 48 -5.64 -9.37 -14.22
CA ALA A 48 -6.98 -9.12 -13.70
C ALA A 48 -7.09 -9.05 -12.17
N ARG A 49 -5.96 -8.88 -11.47
CA ARG A 49 -5.90 -8.58 -10.03
C ARG A 49 -5.34 -7.17 -9.84
N LEU A 50 -5.84 -6.48 -8.83
CA LEU A 50 -5.30 -5.18 -8.49
C LEU A 50 -3.93 -5.34 -7.84
N ASP A 51 -2.94 -4.67 -8.41
CA ASP A 51 -1.61 -4.54 -7.86
C ASP A 51 -1.50 -3.27 -7.02
N ILE A 52 -0.52 -3.25 -6.11
CA ILE A 52 -0.12 -2.06 -5.35
C ILE A 52 1.31 -1.71 -5.72
N VAL A 53 1.54 -0.48 -6.18
CA VAL A 53 2.87 0.06 -6.46
C VAL A 53 3.19 1.14 -5.44
N VAL A 54 4.39 1.10 -4.87
CA VAL A 54 4.84 2.04 -3.84
C VAL A 54 6.03 2.84 -4.33
N ALA A 55 5.93 4.17 -4.29
CA ALA A 55 7.05 5.07 -4.54
C ALA A 55 7.74 5.44 -3.22
N ASN A 56 9.03 5.12 -3.12
CA ASN A 56 9.88 5.36 -1.94
C ASN A 56 10.81 6.56 -2.19
N SER A 57 11.11 7.37 -1.15
CA SER A 57 12.07 8.49 -1.28
C SER A 57 13.45 8.24 -0.68
N GLY A 58 13.59 7.24 0.19
CA GLY A 58 14.83 6.96 0.90
C GLY A 58 15.67 5.91 0.18
N ASN A 59 16.86 6.31 -0.25
CA ASN A 59 17.95 5.48 -0.77
C ASN A 59 17.57 4.50 -1.90
N ASN A 60 17.53 5.01 -3.13
CA ASN A 60 17.80 4.30 -4.40
C ASN A 60 17.82 2.76 -4.34
N ASN A 61 16.68 2.11 -4.20
CA ASN A 61 16.40 0.99 -5.08
C ASN A 61 14.97 1.08 -5.62
N VAL A 62 14.91 0.89 -6.93
CA VAL A 62 13.71 0.42 -7.62
C VAL A 62 13.82 -1.10 -7.65
#